data_AF-A0A8X7RIF9-F1
#
_entry.id   AF-A0A8X7RIF9-F1
#
_cell.length_a   1.000
_cell.length_b   1.000
_cell.length_c   1.000
_cell.angle_alpha   90.00
_cell.angle_beta   90.00
_cell.angle_gamma   90.00
#
_symmetry.space_group_name_H-M   'P 1'
#
loop_
_entity.id
_entity.type
_entity.pdbx_description
1 polymer ?
#
loop_
_entity_poly.entity_id
_entity_poly.type
_entity_poly.pdbx_seq_one_letter_code
_entity_poly.pdbx_strand_id
1 'polypeptide(L)'
;MGSKTVQKSYPRLHFVLFPFMAQGHMIPMVDIARLLAQRGVTITIVTTPYNAGRFKNVLSRAIESGLPIKVVHVKFPSQEAGMPEGKENIDMLVSCP
;
A
#
# COMPACT_ATOMS: atom_id res chain seq x y z
N MET A 1 -1.88 -14.56 47.28
CA MET A 1 -0.79 -13.78 46.64
C MET A 1 -1.03 -13.76 45.14
N GLY A 2 -1.54 -12.65 44.60
CA GLY A 2 -1.83 -12.51 43.17
C GLY A 2 -0.56 -12.21 42.39
N SER A 3 -0.16 -13.15 41.53
CA SER A 3 0.98 -12.95 40.63
C SER A 3 0.58 -11.95 39.55
N LYS A 4 1.02 -10.69 39.69
CA LYS A 4 0.87 -9.69 38.63
C LYS A 4 1.89 -9.99 37.53
N THR A 5 1.45 -10.67 36.47
CA THR A 5 2.24 -10.81 35.25
C THR A 5 2.41 -9.42 34.61
N VAL A 6 3.63 -8.90 34.62
CA VAL A 6 4.00 -7.69 33.88
C VAL A 6 3.91 -8.02 32.39
N GLN A 7 2.88 -7.52 31.72
CA GLN A 7 2.70 -7.71 30.28
C GLN A 7 3.67 -6.78 29.55
N LYS A 8 4.78 -7.34 29.07
CA LYS A 8 5.80 -6.61 28.31
C LYS A 8 5.23 -6.24 26.94
N SER A 9 4.90 -4.97 26.73
CA SER A 9 4.41 -4.45 25.44
C SER A 9 5.58 -4.29 24.47
N TYR A 10 5.60 -5.09 23.42
CA TYR A 10 6.57 -4.94 22.33
C TYR A 10 6.02 -3.96 21.29
N PRO A 11 6.88 -3.10 20.69
CA PRO A 11 6.46 -2.23 19.60
C PRO A 11 5.80 -3.04 18.50
N ARG A 12 4.64 -2.59 18.03
CA ARG A 12 3.91 -3.25 16.96
C ARG A 12 4.72 -3.16 15.67
N LEU A 13 5.01 -4.30 15.06
CA LEU A 13 5.77 -4.36 13.80
C LEU A 13 5.06 -3.54 12.71
N HIS A 14 5.82 -2.74 11.98
CA HIS A 14 5.31 -1.84 10.95
C HIS A 14 6.15 -1.96 9.68
N PHE A 15 5.53 -2.41 8.58
CA PHE A 15 6.18 -2.41 7.26
C PHE A 15 5.67 -1.28 6.37
N VAL A 16 6.57 -0.76 5.55
CA VAL A 16 6.26 0.13 4.44
C VAL A 16 6.44 -0.68 3.15
N LEU A 17 5.37 -0.75 2.37
CA LEU A 17 5.33 -1.41 1.08
C LEU A 17 5.29 -0.36 -0.01
N PHE A 18 6.30 -0.38 -0.88
CA PHE A 18 6.39 0.52 -2.03
C PHE A 18 6.45 -0.31 -3.32
N PRO A 19 5.28 -0.72 -3.86
CA PRO A 19 5.23 -1.52 -5.07
C PRO A 19 5.74 -0.75 -6.28
N PHE A 20 6.24 -1.48 -7.28
CA PHE A 20 6.42 -0.93 -8.62
C PHE A 20 5.05 -0.65 -9.26
N MET A 21 4.90 0.49 -9.95
CA MET A 21 3.61 0.97 -10.48
C MET A 21 3.21 0.26 -11.79
N ALA A 22 3.07 -1.06 -11.71
CA ALA A 22 2.57 -1.96 -12.75
C ALA A 22 1.63 -2.98 -12.11
N GLN A 23 0.55 -3.37 -12.79
CA GLN A 23 -0.49 -4.21 -12.16
C GLN A 23 0.08 -5.55 -11.65
N GLY A 24 1.00 -6.16 -12.40
CA GLY A 24 1.68 -7.40 -12.01
C GLY A 24 2.50 -7.30 -10.72
N HIS A 25 2.88 -6.10 -10.27
CA HIS A 25 3.56 -5.87 -9.00
C HIS A 25 2.60 -5.35 -7.92
N MET A 26 1.65 -4.49 -8.29
CA MET A 26 0.74 -3.87 -7.32
C MET A 26 -0.24 -4.87 -6.71
N ILE A 27 -0.85 -5.74 -7.52
CA ILE A 27 -1.80 -6.76 -7.06
C ILE A 27 -1.16 -7.64 -5.97
N PRO A 28 -0.03 -8.34 -6.22
CA PRO A 28 0.56 -9.21 -5.20
C PRO A 28 1.02 -8.43 -3.97
N MET A 29 1.47 -7.17 -4.12
CA MET A 29 1.85 -6.35 -2.98
C MET A 29 0.66 -5.96 -2.09
N VAL A 30 -0.52 -5.72 -2.67
CA VAL A 30 -1.76 -5.52 -1.92
C VAL A 30 -2.17 -6.81 -1.20
N ASP A 31 -2.02 -7.97 -1.82
CA ASP A 31 -2.32 -9.25 -1.16
C ASP A 31 -1.37 -9.53 0.00
N ILE A 32 -0.06 -9.29 -0.17
CA ILE A 32 0.93 -9.37 0.91
C ILE A 32 0.57 -8.41 2.05
N ALA A 33 0.18 -7.16 1.73
CA ALA A 33 -0.24 -6.18 2.72
C ALA A 33 -1.41 -6.71 3.57
N ARG A 34 -2.42 -7.31 2.93
CA ARG A 34 -3.58 -7.89 3.63
C ARG A 34 -3.18 -9.08 4.50
N LEU A 35 -2.35 -9.99 3.98
CA LEU A 35 -1.88 -11.16 4.73
C LEU A 35 -1.04 -10.80 5.95
N LEU A 36 -0.24 -9.74 5.88
CA LEU A 36 0.51 -9.23 7.03
C LEU A 36 -0.41 -8.50 8.02
N ALA A 37 -1.33 -7.67 7.52
CA ALA A 37 -2.27 -6.95 8.36
C ALA A 37 -3.22 -7.87 9.15
N GLN A 38 -3.64 -8.99 8.55
CA GLN A 38 -4.41 -10.05 9.22
C GLN A 38 -3.64 -10.69 10.39
N ARG A 39 -2.30 -10.66 10.37
CA ARG A 39 -1.45 -11.10 11.48
C ARG A 39 -1.21 -10.00 12.52
N GLY A 40 -1.94 -8.89 12.43
CA GLY A 40 -1.88 -7.77 13.36
C GLY A 40 -0.71 -6.81 13.11
N VAL A 41 0.02 -6.95 12.00
CA VAL A 41 1.15 -6.09 11.63
C VAL A 41 0.63 -4.81 10.98
N THR A 42 1.13 -3.64 11.39
CA THR A 42 0.75 -2.37 10.73
C THR A 42 1.42 -2.30 9.36
N ILE A 43 0.67 -1.93 8.32
CA ILE A 43 1.20 -1.80 6.97
C ILE A 43 0.91 -0.40 6.42
N THR A 44 1.91 0.23 5.81
CA THR A 44 1.71 1.42 4.98
C THR A 44 2.02 1.06 3.54
N ILE A 45 1.06 1.24 2.62
CA ILE A 45 1.29 1.15 1.19
C ILE A 45 1.54 2.55 0.65
N VAL A 46 2.69 2.76 0.03
CA VAL A 46 3.04 4.01 -0.65
C VAL A 46 2.74 3.83 -2.13
N THR A 47 1.94 4.72 -2.71
CA THR A 47 1.61 4.67 -4.13
C THR A 47 1.28 6.08 -4.65
N THR A 48 0.89 6.21 -5.91
CA THR A 48 0.53 7.48 -6.52
C THR A 48 -0.99 7.69 -6.51
N PRO A 49 -1.51 8.92 -6.64
CA PRO A 49 -2.95 9.17 -6.59
C PRO A 49 -3.77 8.35 -7.59
N TYR A 50 -3.29 8.21 -8.83
CA TYR A 50 -4.00 7.40 -9.82
C TYR A 50 -4.07 5.93 -9.40
N ASN A 51 -2.92 5.38 -8.99
CA ASN A 51 -2.79 3.97 -8.64
C ASN A 51 -3.59 3.63 -7.37
N ALA A 52 -3.65 4.55 -6.40
CA ALA A 52 -4.54 4.42 -5.24
C ALA A 52 -6.02 4.30 -5.65
N GLY A 53 -6.45 5.06 -6.66
CA GLY A 53 -7.81 4.98 -7.21
C GLY A 53 -8.17 3.58 -7.72
N ARG A 54 -7.24 2.87 -8.39
CA ARG A 54 -7.47 1.50 -8.88
C ARG A 54 -7.69 0.48 -7.77
N PHE A 55 -6.97 0.61 -6.66
CA PHE A 55 -7.06 -0.34 -5.54
C PHE A 55 -8.00 0.12 -4.41
N LYS A 56 -8.63 1.28 -4.55
CA LYS A 56 -9.49 1.91 -3.54
C LYS A 56 -10.49 0.93 -2.95
N ASN A 57 -11.27 0.25 -3.77
CA ASN A 57 -12.33 -0.65 -3.29
C ASN A 57 -11.79 -1.81 -2.45
N VAL A 58 -10.65 -2.39 -2.82
CA VAL A 58 -10.03 -3.51 -2.09
C VAL A 58 -9.44 -3.03 -0.77
N LEU A 59 -8.73 -1.90 -0.80
CA LEU A 59 -8.08 -1.33 0.38
C LEU A 59 -9.09 -0.75 1.37
N SER A 60 -10.12 -0.04 0.91
CA SER A 60 -11.22 0.47 1.74
C SER A 60 -11.91 -0.65 2.50
N ARG A 61 -12.31 -1.74 1.82
CA ARG A 61 -12.93 -2.90 2.50
C ARG A 61 -12.00 -3.51 3.55
N ALA A 62 -10.71 -3.61 3.27
CA ALA A 62 -9.74 -4.16 4.22
C ALA A 62 -9.61 -3.27 5.47
N ILE A 63 -9.55 -1.95 5.28
CA ILE A 63 -9.47 -0.95 6.36
C ILE A 63 -10.77 -0.93 7.17
N GLU A 64 -11.93 -0.93 6.51
CA GLU A 64 -13.26 -0.99 7.14
C GLU A 64 -13.45 -2.28 7.96
N SER A 65 -12.79 -3.37 7.57
CA SER A 65 -12.75 -4.63 8.33
C SER A 65 -11.80 -4.57 9.55
N GLY A 66 -11.21 -3.42 9.85
CA GLY A 66 -10.32 -3.21 11.00
C GLY A 66 -8.87 -3.62 10.78
N LEU A 67 -8.46 -3.95 9.55
CA LEU A 67 -7.06 -4.28 9.27
C LEU A 67 -6.19 -3.00 9.37
N PRO A 68 -5.02 -3.05 10.04
CA PRO A 68 -4.16 -1.88 10.27
C PRO A 68 -3.36 -1.50 9.01
N ILE A 69 -4.06 -1.12 7.94
CA ILE A 69 -3.50 -0.71 6.66
C ILE A 69 -3.64 0.80 6.50
N LYS A 70 -2.57 1.46 6.07
CA LYS A 70 -2.52 2.87 5.70
C LYS A 70 -2.12 3.00 4.24
N VAL A 71 -2.65 4.00 3.54
CA VAL A 71 -2.26 4.32 2.16
C VAL A 71 -1.71 5.73 2.14
N VAL A 72 -0.52 5.90 1.58
CA VAL A 72 0.14 7.20 1.43
C VAL A 72 0.32 7.48 -0.05
N HIS A 73 -0.10 8.67 -0.46
CA HIS A 73 0.03 9.13 -1.84
C HIS A 73 1.31 9.94 -2.00
N VAL A 74 2.08 9.62 -3.04
CA VAL A 74 3.24 10.41 -3.48
C VAL A 74 2.97 10.96 -4.87
N LYS A 75 3.34 12.23 -5.10
CA LYS A 75 3.22 12.85 -6.43
C LYS A 75 4.20 12.16 -7.38
N PHE A 76 3.71 11.64 -8.50
CA PHE A 76 4.57 11.11 -9.54
C PHE A 76 5.21 12.27 -10.33
N PRO A 77 6.55 12.33 -10.47
CA PRO A 77 7.25 13.44 -11.11
C PRO A 77 7.18 13.36 -12.64
N SER A 78 5.97 13.30 -13.20
CA SER A 78 5.74 13.13 -14.64
C SER A 78 6.38 14.24 -15.48
N GLN A 79 6.20 15.50 -15.11
CA GLN A 79 6.76 16.66 -15.83
C GLN A 79 8.30 16.66 -15.84
N GLU A 80 8.92 16.39 -14.69
CA GLU A 80 10.39 16.32 -14.56
C GLU A 80 10.98 15.16 -15.37
N ALA A 81 10.22 14.07 -15.54
CA ALA A 81 10.59 12.93 -16.37
C ALA A 81 10.26 13.10 -17.87
N GLY A 82 9.72 14.24 -18.28
CA GLY A 82 9.29 14.49 -19.67
C GLY A 82 8.08 13.64 -20.10
N MET A 83 7.29 13.15 -19.14
CA MET A 83 6.12 12.29 -19.38
C MET A 83 4.82 13.10 -19.38
N PRO A 84 3.79 12.65 -20.13
CA PRO A 84 2.45 13.24 -20.03
C PRO A 84 1.89 13.13 -18.61
N GLU A 85 1.20 14.17 -18.16
CA GLU A 85 0.54 14.18 -16.86
C GLU A 85 -0.48 13.05 -16.73
N GLY A 86 -0.60 12.50 -15.52
CA GLY A 86 -1.54 11.42 -15.22
C GLY A 86 -1.11 10.03 -15.68
N LYS A 87 0.04 9.88 -16.37
CA LYS A 87 0.61 8.58 -16.75
C LYS A 87 1.47 7.97 -15.65
N GLU A 88 0.82 7.59 -14.55
CA GLU A 88 1.50 7.11 -13.33
C GLU A 88 1.65 5.57 -13.26
N ASN A 89 1.15 4.84 -14.25
CA ASN A 89 1.24 3.38 -14.32
C ASN A 89 1.80 2.95 -15.68
N ILE A 90 2.62 1.90 -15.70
CA ILE A 90 3.27 1.42 -16.92
C ILE A 90 2.28 1.04 -18.00
N ASP A 91 1.14 0.46 -17.62
CA ASP A 91 0.15 -0.04 -18.58
C ASP A 91 -0.56 1.11 -19.33
N MET A 92 -0.31 2.38 -18.96
CA MET A 92 -0.79 3.57 -19.67
C MET A 92 0.19 4.08 -20.73
N LEU A 93 1.39 3.52 -20.76
CA LEU A 93 2.38 3.84 -21.78
C LEU A 93 1.94 3.11 -23.03
N VAL A 94 1.32 3.86 -23.95
CA VAL A 94 1.05 3.37 -25.28
C VAL A 94 2.38 3.01 -25.94
N SER A 95 2.51 1.77 -26.40
CA SER A 95 3.55 1.41 -27.36
C SER A 95 3.37 2.28 -28.60
N CYS A 96 4.48 2.73 -29.20
CA CYS A 96 4.45 3.48 -30.45
C CYS A 96 3.62 2.69 -31.50
N PRO A 97 2.80 3.36 -32.33
CA PRO A 97 2.11 2.71 -33.45
C PRO A 97 3.07 2.07 -34.44
#